data_AF-A0A6P3Z9U3-F1
#
_entry.id   AF-A0A6P3Z9U3-F1
#
_cell.length_a   1.000
_cell.length_b   1.000
_cell.length_c   1.000
_cell.angle_alpha   90.00
_cell.angle_beta   90.00
_cell.angle_gamma   90.00
#
_symmetry.space_group_name_H-M   'P 1'
#
loop_
_entity.id
_entity.type
_entity.pdbx_description
1 polymer ?
#
loop_
_entity_poly.entity_id
_entity_poly.type
_entity_poly.pdbx_seq_one_letter_code
_entity_poly.pdbx_strand_id
1 'polypeptide(L)'
;MWLVDIFRAKIVDISEHSLTIEVTGDPGKMAALFRNLSKFGVREIARTGKIALRREKLGASAPFWRYSAASYPDLEGAMPVKALVGVENRSVNSESDTSAGGDVYPVEPSDAITVNQVLDAHWGVLNDEDTTGLRSHTLSMLVNDVPGVLYIITGVFARRGYNIQSLAVGHAEVEGLSRITTVVPGTDDSINKLVQQLYKLVDIHEVRDITHLPFAERELMLIKIAANAAARRDVLDIANIFRAKAVDVSDHTITLELTGDLDKMVALQRLLEPYGICEVARTGRIALVRESGVDSKYLRGYSYPLIV
;
A
#
# COMPACT_ATOMS: atom_id res chain seq x y z
N MET A 1 6.70 -7.86 -28.01
CA MET A 1 7.44 -6.77 -27.35
C MET A 1 6.96 -5.37 -27.76
N TRP A 2 6.82 -5.05 -29.05
CA TRP A 2 6.48 -3.67 -29.51
C TRP A 2 5.31 -2.98 -28.77
N LEU A 3 4.22 -3.68 -28.46
CA LEU A 3 3.06 -3.11 -27.77
C LEU A 3 3.37 -2.70 -26.32
N VAL A 4 4.29 -3.40 -25.64
CA VAL A 4 4.71 -3.11 -24.26
C VAL A 4 5.39 -1.73 -24.21
N ASP A 5 6.27 -1.46 -25.16
CA ASP A 5 7.04 -0.22 -25.21
C ASP A 5 6.14 0.99 -25.52
N ILE A 6 5.15 0.83 -26.40
CA ILE A 6 4.17 1.89 -26.74
C ILE A 6 3.45 2.40 -25.48
N PHE A 7 3.07 1.48 -24.59
CA PHE A 7 2.37 1.83 -23.37
C PHE A 7 3.30 2.06 -22.18
N ARG A 8 4.63 2.11 -22.38
CA ARG A 8 5.62 2.18 -21.29
C ARG A 8 5.35 1.13 -20.21
N ALA A 9 4.88 -0.03 -20.63
CA ALA A 9 4.60 -1.17 -19.79
C ALA A 9 5.93 -1.84 -19.40
N LYS A 10 5.91 -2.60 -18.30
CA LYS A 10 7.05 -3.44 -17.88
C LYS A 10 6.62 -4.89 -17.90
N ILE A 11 7.48 -5.77 -18.40
CA ILE A 11 7.24 -7.21 -18.30
C ILE A 11 7.58 -7.65 -16.88
N VAL A 12 6.66 -8.40 -16.27
CA VAL A 12 6.73 -8.85 -14.87
C VAL A 12 6.95 -10.35 -14.77
N ASP A 13 6.39 -11.11 -15.71
CA ASP A 13 6.56 -12.56 -15.80
C ASP A 13 6.43 -13.01 -17.26
N ILE A 14 7.19 -14.03 -17.64
CA ILE A 14 7.13 -14.69 -18.94
C ILE A 14 7.04 -16.20 -18.69
N SER A 15 6.03 -16.85 -19.25
CA SER A 15 5.90 -18.30 -19.25
C SER A 15 5.75 -18.82 -20.69
N GLU A 16 5.62 -20.14 -20.87
CA GLU A 16 5.39 -20.74 -22.18
C GLU A 16 4.08 -20.29 -22.84
N HIS A 17 3.07 -19.95 -22.03
CA HIS A 17 1.69 -19.69 -22.51
C HIS A 17 1.11 -18.35 -22.06
N SER A 18 1.86 -17.56 -21.28
CA SER A 18 1.41 -16.26 -20.79
C SER A 18 2.53 -15.25 -20.65
N LEU A 19 2.13 -13.99 -20.71
CA LEU A 19 2.97 -12.82 -20.49
C LEU A 19 2.26 -11.90 -19.52
N THR A 20 2.86 -11.65 -18.37
CA THR A 20 2.33 -10.70 -17.38
C THR A 20 3.04 -9.36 -17.54
N ILE A 21 2.27 -8.29 -17.69
CA ILE A 21 2.79 -6.93 -17.81
C ILE A 21 2.19 -6.01 -16.75
N GLU A 22 2.98 -5.05 -16.31
CA GLU A 22 2.58 -3.97 -15.42
C GLU A 22 2.49 -2.68 -16.24
N VAL A 23 1.36 -1.97 -16.08
CA VAL A 23 1.13 -0.68 -16.74
C VAL A 23 0.55 0.32 -15.75
N THR A 24 1.13 1.51 -15.74
CA THR A 24 0.59 2.68 -15.03
C THR A 24 0.28 3.79 -16.03
N GLY A 25 -0.84 4.47 -15.84
CA GLY A 25 -1.32 5.49 -16.76
C GLY A 25 -2.63 6.13 -16.35
N ASP A 26 -2.98 7.20 -17.06
CA ASP A 26 -4.31 7.81 -16.98
C ASP A 26 -5.40 6.88 -17.56
N PRO A 27 -6.69 7.11 -17.25
CA PRO A 27 -7.79 6.29 -17.74
C PRO A 27 -7.84 6.13 -19.26
N GLY A 28 -7.44 7.16 -20.03
CA GLY A 28 -7.41 7.10 -21.50
C GLY A 28 -6.35 6.14 -22.01
N LYS A 29 -5.14 6.20 -21.44
CA LYS A 29 -4.07 5.23 -21.72
C LYS A 29 -4.49 3.81 -21.37
N MET A 30 -5.14 3.60 -20.22
CA MET A 30 -5.62 2.27 -19.81
C MET A 30 -6.70 1.74 -20.76
N ALA A 31 -7.67 2.57 -21.14
CA ALA A 31 -8.70 2.17 -22.11
C ALA A 31 -8.10 1.80 -23.48
N ALA A 32 -7.09 2.55 -23.93
CA ALA A 32 -6.37 2.23 -25.16
C ALA A 32 -5.57 0.92 -25.05
N LEU A 33 -4.92 0.67 -23.91
CA LEU A 33 -4.22 -0.59 -23.63
C LEU A 33 -5.19 -1.78 -23.72
N PHE A 34 -6.31 -1.74 -22.98
CA PHE A 34 -7.29 -2.83 -22.96
C PHE A 34 -7.88 -3.10 -24.35
N ARG A 35 -8.21 -2.06 -25.12
CA ARG A 35 -8.70 -2.21 -26.49
C ARG A 35 -7.71 -2.90 -27.43
N ASN A 36 -6.40 -2.69 -27.23
CA ASN A 36 -5.38 -3.35 -28.03
C ASN A 36 -5.10 -4.78 -27.55
N LEU A 37 -5.11 -5.00 -26.24
CA LEU A 37 -4.81 -6.29 -25.62
C LEU A 37 -5.97 -7.29 -25.69
N SER A 38 -7.22 -6.82 -25.80
CA SER A 38 -8.40 -7.69 -25.86
C SER A 38 -8.33 -8.74 -26.99
N LYS A 39 -7.62 -8.43 -28.08
CA LYS A 39 -7.41 -9.34 -29.21
C LYS A 39 -6.54 -10.56 -28.89
N PHE A 40 -5.75 -10.50 -27.82
CA PHE A 40 -4.81 -11.56 -27.44
C PHE A 40 -5.36 -12.50 -26.36
N GLY A 41 -6.58 -12.26 -25.86
CA GLY A 41 -7.19 -13.06 -24.79
C GLY A 41 -6.59 -12.72 -23.42
N VAL A 42 -7.15 -11.72 -22.74
CA VAL A 42 -6.70 -11.35 -21.40
C VAL A 42 -7.17 -12.40 -20.40
N ARG A 43 -6.22 -13.11 -19.77
CA ARG A 43 -6.52 -14.20 -18.83
C ARG A 43 -6.86 -13.72 -17.43
N GLU A 44 -6.13 -12.73 -16.92
CA GLU A 44 -6.33 -12.21 -15.57
C GLU A 44 -5.95 -10.73 -15.52
N ILE A 45 -6.75 -9.93 -14.81
CA ILE A 45 -6.46 -8.52 -14.52
C ILE A 45 -6.51 -8.27 -13.02
N ALA A 46 -5.45 -7.67 -12.48
CA ALA A 46 -5.45 -7.02 -11.18
C ALA A 46 -5.14 -5.53 -11.38
N ARG A 47 -6.02 -4.65 -10.88
CA ARG A 47 -5.87 -3.21 -10.97
C ARG A 47 -6.36 -2.55 -9.69
N THR A 48 -5.85 -1.36 -9.45
CA THR A 48 -6.26 -0.52 -8.31
C THR A 48 -6.96 0.75 -8.78
N GLY A 49 -7.52 1.48 -7.82
CA GLY A 49 -8.22 2.73 -8.04
C GLY A 49 -7.30 3.91 -8.37
N LYS A 50 -7.93 5.06 -8.57
CA LYS A 50 -7.23 6.34 -8.76
C LYS A 50 -6.62 6.78 -7.43
N ILE A 51 -5.45 7.39 -7.52
CA ILE A 51 -4.77 8.04 -6.41
C ILE A 51 -4.53 9.50 -6.79
N ALA A 52 -4.61 10.39 -5.81
CA ALA A 52 -4.38 11.82 -6.03
C ALA A 52 -3.73 12.44 -4.79
N LEU A 53 -2.76 13.31 -5.03
CA LEU A 53 -2.27 14.26 -4.04
C LEU A 53 -2.56 15.67 -4.54
N ARG A 54 -2.81 16.60 -3.62
CA ARG A 54 -2.98 18.01 -3.97
C ARG A 54 -1.67 18.57 -4.54
N ARG A 55 -1.73 19.26 -5.68
CA ARG A 55 -0.59 20.05 -6.19
C ARG A 55 -0.50 21.40 -5.48
N GLU A 56 0.72 21.84 -5.22
CA GLU A 56 0.95 23.20 -4.72
C GLU A 56 0.90 24.21 -5.88
N LYS A 57 0.52 25.45 -5.56
CA LYS A 57 0.55 26.54 -6.56
C LYS A 57 1.98 27.07 -6.63
N LEU A 58 2.51 27.20 -7.86
CA LEU A 58 3.80 27.86 -8.10
C LEU A 58 3.78 29.28 -7.50
N GLY A 59 4.77 29.64 -6.68
CA GLY A 59 4.84 30.94 -6.02
C GLY A 59 3.92 31.16 -4.81
N ALA A 60 3.14 30.15 -4.38
CA ALA A 60 2.52 30.20 -3.06
C ALA A 60 3.59 29.90 -2.00
N SER A 61 3.75 30.81 -1.03
CA SER A 61 4.54 30.52 0.17
C SER A 61 3.89 29.31 0.84
N ALA A 62 4.61 28.18 0.87
CA ALA A 62 4.17 27.04 1.65
C ALA A 62 4.04 27.54 3.10
N PRO A 63 2.85 27.51 3.72
CA PRO A 63 2.75 27.85 5.13
C PRO A 63 3.75 26.96 5.82
N PHE A 64 4.73 27.53 6.50
CA PHE A 64 5.86 26.87 7.14
C PHE A 64 5.41 25.59 7.85
N TRP A 65 5.43 24.47 7.13
CA TRP A 65 5.13 23.19 7.74
C TRP A 65 6.34 22.81 8.57
N ARG A 66 6.11 21.90 9.51
CA ARG A 66 7.10 21.27 10.39
C ARG A 66 8.06 20.39 9.57
N TYR A 67 8.75 20.98 8.59
CA TYR A 67 9.67 20.29 7.70
C TYR A 67 11.02 20.11 8.38
N SER A 68 11.72 19.04 7.98
CA SER A 68 12.97 18.63 8.61
C SER A 68 14.12 19.59 8.29
N ALA A 69 15.08 19.69 9.23
CA ALA A 69 16.30 20.48 9.08
C ALA A 69 17.13 20.08 7.84
N ALA A 70 17.09 18.81 7.42
CA ALA A 70 17.82 18.40 6.21
C ALA A 70 17.30 19.08 4.94
N SER A 71 16.02 19.49 4.93
CA SER A 71 15.43 20.24 3.83
C SER A 71 15.55 21.75 3.97
N TYR A 72 16.04 22.24 5.11
CA TYR A 72 16.27 23.66 5.40
C TYR A 72 17.46 23.79 6.36
N PRO A 73 18.70 23.59 5.87
CA PRO A 73 19.91 23.62 6.70
C PRO A 73 20.19 25.00 7.30
N ASP A 74 19.57 26.05 6.76
CA ASP A 74 19.59 27.41 7.29
C ASP A 74 18.68 27.61 8.51
N LEU A 75 17.79 26.67 8.82
CA LEU A 75 16.90 26.68 9.99
C LEU A 75 17.49 25.99 11.23
N GLU A 76 18.81 25.84 11.36
CA GLU A 76 19.52 25.20 12.48
C GLU A 76 19.30 25.83 13.89
N GLY A 77 18.39 26.78 14.04
CA GLY A 77 17.93 27.29 15.33
C GLY A 77 16.94 26.32 15.99
N ALA A 78 17.38 25.66 17.06
CA ALA A 78 16.55 24.76 17.88
C ALA A 78 15.20 25.39 18.27
N MET A 79 14.10 24.80 17.82
CA MET A 79 12.80 24.97 18.47
C MET A 79 12.89 24.37 19.89
N PRO A 80 12.37 25.05 20.93
CA PRO A 80 12.41 24.50 22.28
C PRO A 80 11.63 23.18 22.33
N VAL A 81 12.34 22.09 22.68
CA VAL A 81 11.85 20.72 22.84
C VAL A 81 10.98 20.58 24.12
N LYS A 82 10.02 21.48 24.32
CA LYS A 82 9.06 21.41 25.44
C LYS A 82 7.70 20.83 25.04
N ALA A 83 7.51 20.43 23.78
CA ALA A 83 6.25 19.87 23.31
C ALA A 83 6.29 18.38 22.93
N LEU A 84 7.42 17.68 23.13
CA LEU A 84 7.59 16.28 22.68
C LEU A 84 8.18 15.32 23.73
N VAL A 85 8.33 15.74 24.98
CA VAL A 85 8.62 14.81 26.09
C VAL A 85 7.32 14.58 26.85
N GLY A 86 6.61 13.52 26.48
CA GLY A 86 5.35 13.13 27.10
C GLY A 86 4.57 12.07 26.32
N VAL A 87 5.23 11.03 25.80
CA VAL A 87 4.57 9.80 25.39
C VAL A 87 5.33 8.62 26.00
N GLU A 88 5.23 8.53 27.32
CA GLU A 88 5.21 7.24 28.00
C GLU A 88 3.75 6.87 28.23
N ASN A 89 3.42 5.58 28.04
CA ASN A 89 2.13 4.93 28.23
C ASN A 89 1.05 5.75 28.94
N ARG A 90 0.16 6.39 28.16
CA ARG A 90 -1.10 6.92 28.71
C ARG A 90 -2.08 5.77 28.91
N SER A 91 -2.11 5.22 30.12
CA SER A 91 -3.37 4.77 30.68
C SER A 91 -4.29 5.99 30.80
N VAL A 92 -5.45 5.94 30.17
CA VAL A 92 -6.48 6.96 30.34
C VAL A 92 -7.15 6.68 31.68
N ASN A 93 -6.58 7.20 32.77
CA ASN A 93 -7.32 7.34 34.01
C ASN A 93 -8.18 8.59 33.89
N SER A 94 -9.49 8.41 33.82
CA SER A 94 -10.46 9.49 34.00
C SER A 94 -10.54 9.84 35.47
N GLU A 95 -9.74 10.81 35.93
CA GLU A 95 -10.03 11.49 37.18
C GLU A 95 -11.24 12.41 36.96
N SER A 96 -12.32 12.11 37.69
CA SER A 96 -13.55 12.88 37.70
C SER A 96 -13.42 13.98 38.75
N ASP A 97 -13.55 15.24 38.30
CA ASP A 97 -13.85 16.36 39.19
C ASP A 97 -15.21 16.10 39.86
N THR A 98 -15.19 15.98 41.18
CA THR A 98 -16.39 15.92 42.00
C THR A 98 -17.01 17.31 42.10
N SER A 99 -17.95 17.59 41.21
CA SER A 99 -18.93 18.67 41.35
C SER A 99 -20.33 18.05 41.35
N ALA A 100 -21.05 18.27 42.45
CA ALA A 100 -22.32 17.66 42.80
C ALA A 100 -23.46 17.91 41.79
N GLY A 101 -24.32 16.89 41.63
CA GLY A 101 -25.71 17.06 41.20
C GLY A 101 -26.10 16.36 39.90
N GLY A 102 -26.39 15.06 39.95
CA GLY A 102 -27.11 14.36 38.88
C GLY A 102 -27.04 12.84 38.99
N ASP A 103 -28.21 12.20 39.10
CA ASP A 103 -28.33 10.74 39.08
C ASP A 103 -28.05 10.22 37.66
N VAL A 104 -26.86 9.64 37.44
CA VAL A 104 -26.51 8.96 36.19
C VAL A 104 -26.05 7.55 36.54
N TYR A 105 -26.66 6.55 35.89
CA TYR A 105 -26.40 5.12 36.09
C TYR A 105 -24.91 4.77 36.02
N PRO A 106 -24.42 3.78 36.80
CA PRO A 106 -23.05 3.32 36.70
C PRO A 106 -22.82 2.71 35.31
N VAL A 107 -21.94 3.34 34.53
CA VAL A 107 -21.38 2.76 33.30
C VAL A 107 -20.32 1.76 33.77
N GLU A 108 -20.56 0.47 33.53
CA GLU A 108 -19.54 -0.53 33.80
C GLU A 108 -18.28 -0.21 33.00
N PRO A 109 -17.08 -0.37 33.59
CA PRO A 109 -15.84 -0.09 32.90
C PRO A 109 -15.77 -0.99 31.68
N SER A 110 -15.84 -0.40 30.50
CA SER A 110 -15.67 -1.11 29.24
C SER A 110 -14.34 -1.85 29.28
N ASP A 111 -14.41 -3.19 29.25
CA ASP A 111 -13.27 -4.06 29.06
C ASP A 111 -12.36 -3.45 28.00
N ALA A 112 -11.08 -3.31 28.34
CA ALA A 112 -10.07 -2.76 27.46
C ALA A 112 -10.13 -3.53 26.13
N ILE A 113 -10.68 -2.90 25.09
CA ILE A 113 -10.51 -3.39 23.72
C ILE A 113 -9.01 -3.24 23.46
N THR A 114 -8.29 -4.35 23.54
CA THR A 114 -6.91 -4.44 23.08
C THR A 114 -6.93 -4.24 21.57
N VAL A 115 -6.97 -2.98 21.15
CA VAL A 115 -6.74 -2.62 19.75
C VAL A 115 -5.25 -2.85 19.55
N ASN A 116 -4.88 -3.99 18.96
CA ASN A 116 -3.53 -4.17 18.44
C ASN A 116 -3.27 -3.00 17.51
N GLN A 117 -2.32 -2.14 17.88
CA GLN A 117 -1.97 -0.97 17.08
C GLN A 117 -1.69 -1.44 15.65
N VAL A 118 -2.53 -0.95 14.75
CA VAL A 118 -2.42 -1.19 13.32
C VAL A 118 -1.16 -0.47 12.86
N LEU A 119 -0.19 -1.26 12.40
CA LEU A 119 1.13 -0.88 11.86
C LEU A 119 2.18 -0.58 12.94
N ASP A 120 2.92 -1.62 13.35
CA ASP A 120 4.31 -1.44 13.78
C ASP A 120 5.12 -0.75 12.65
N ALA A 121 6.24 -0.10 12.97
CA ALA A 121 7.26 0.55 12.12
C ALA A 121 7.69 -0.26 10.86
N HIS A 122 7.26 -1.51 10.76
CA HIS A 122 7.55 -2.50 9.73
C HIS A 122 6.43 -2.69 8.69
N TRP A 123 5.42 -1.82 8.70
CA TRP A 123 4.34 -1.71 7.70
C TRP A 123 3.65 -3.05 7.36
N GLY A 124 3.55 -3.94 8.35
CA GLY A 124 2.78 -5.18 8.23
C GLY A 124 3.53 -6.38 7.65
N VAL A 125 4.84 -6.33 7.43
CA VAL A 125 5.60 -7.55 7.13
C VAL A 125 5.81 -8.33 8.42
N LEU A 126 4.89 -9.26 8.71
CA LEU A 126 5.17 -10.36 9.62
C LEU A 126 6.16 -11.29 8.91
N ASN A 127 7.37 -11.39 9.43
CA ASN A 127 8.39 -12.27 8.86
C ASN A 127 8.00 -13.72 9.10
N ASP A 128 8.28 -14.63 8.17
CA ASP A 128 8.06 -16.08 8.31
C ASP A 128 8.88 -16.72 9.48
N GLU A 129 9.67 -15.92 10.21
CA GLU A 129 10.49 -16.34 11.35
C GLU A 129 9.74 -16.29 12.70
N ASP A 130 8.48 -15.83 12.71
CA ASP A 130 7.68 -15.77 13.93
C ASP A 130 7.24 -17.16 14.39
N THR A 131 7.66 -17.55 15.60
CA THR A 131 7.32 -18.85 16.24
C THR A 131 5.82 -19.03 16.52
N THR A 132 5.03 -17.96 16.37
CA THR A 132 3.58 -17.95 16.58
C THR A 132 2.79 -18.42 15.35
N GLY A 133 3.45 -18.59 14.20
CA GLY A 133 2.80 -18.96 12.92
C GLY A 133 1.92 -17.85 12.34
N LEU A 134 2.03 -16.63 12.85
CA LEU A 134 1.30 -15.47 12.36
C LEU A 134 2.05 -14.88 11.16
N ARG A 135 1.43 -14.82 9.99
CA ARG A 135 2.03 -14.24 8.79
C ARG A 135 1.02 -13.43 7.98
N SER A 136 1.52 -12.70 6.99
CA SER A 136 0.66 -11.91 6.09
C SER A 136 0.16 -12.76 4.93
N HIS A 137 -1.14 -13.04 4.91
CA HIS A 137 -1.78 -13.77 3.83
C HIS A 137 -2.30 -12.83 2.75
N THR A 138 -2.04 -13.17 1.49
CA THR A 138 -2.56 -12.44 0.32
C THR A 138 -3.73 -13.21 -0.28
N LEU A 139 -4.93 -12.64 -0.19
CA LEU A 139 -6.14 -13.22 -0.76
C LEU A 139 -6.52 -12.48 -2.04
N SER A 140 -6.84 -13.24 -3.08
CA SER A 140 -7.40 -12.75 -4.34
C SER A 140 -8.83 -13.25 -4.48
N MET A 141 -9.77 -12.34 -4.65
CA MET A 141 -11.20 -12.66 -4.74
C MET A 141 -11.77 -12.12 -6.05
N LEU A 142 -12.55 -12.96 -6.75
CA LEU A 142 -13.34 -12.55 -7.91
C LEU A 142 -14.79 -12.42 -7.48
N VAL A 143 -15.36 -11.23 -7.67
CA VAL A 143 -16.66 -10.86 -7.09
C VAL A 143 -17.55 -10.16 -8.10
N ASN A 144 -18.86 -10.17 -7.88
CA ASN A 144 -19.79 -9.34 -8.66
C ASN A 144 -19.49 -7.86 -8.47
N ASP A 145 -19.45 -7.12 -9.57
CA ASP A 145 -19.25 -5.67 -9.56
C ASP A 145 -20.59 -4.95 -9.37
N VAL A 146 -21.20 -5.13 -8.20
CA VAL A 146 -22.47 -4.51 -7.82
C VAL A 146 -22.35 -3.74 -6.50
N PRO A 147 -23.13 -2.66 -6.31
CA PRO A 147 -23.08 -1.87 -5.08
C PRO A 147 -23.32 -2.71 -3.82
N GLY A 148 -22.51 -2.48 -2.78
CA GLY A 148 -22.66 -3.16 -1.48
C GLY A 148 -21.77 -4.41 -1.30
N VAL A 149 -21.29 -5.04 -2.39
CA VAL A 149 -20.43 -6.24 -2.29
C VAL A 149 -19.17 -5.97 -1.48
N LEU A 150 -18.48 -4.87 -1.76
CA LEU A 150 -17.28 -4.49 -1.01
C LEU A 150 -17.55 -4.33 0.49
N TYR A 151 -18.69 -3.73 0.85
CA TYR A 151 -19.10 -3.56 2.25
C TYR A 151 -19.40 -4.89 2.95
N ILE A 152 -20.09 -5.81 2.27
CA ILE A 152 -20.38 -7.14 2.81
C ILE A 152 -19.07 -7.89 3.09
N ILE A 153 -18.14 -7.84 2.14
CA ILE A 153 -16.84 -8.48 2.23
C ILE A 153 -16.04 -7.89 3.39
N THR A 154 -15.83 -6.57 3.43
CA THR A 154 -15.11 -5.91 4.53
C THR A 154 -15.79 -6.12 5.88
N GLY A 155 -17.12 -6.23 5.90
CA GLY A 155 -17.91 -6.58 7.08
C GLY A 155 -17.67 -8.00 7.61
N VAL A 156 -17.27 -8.96 6.77
CA VAL A 156 -16.83 -10.30 7.23
C VAL A 156 -15.49 -10.19 7.97
N PHE A 157 -14.53 -9.44 7.43
CA PHE A 157 -13.24 -9.21 8.08
C PHE A 157 -13.43 -8.52 9.44
N ALA A 158 -14.19 -7.42 9.46
CA ALA A 158 -14.43 -6.62 10.67
C ALA A 158 -15.13 -7.41 11.78
N ARG A 159 -16.21 -8.14 11.47
CA ARG A 159 -16.95 -8.94 12.47
C ARG A 159 -16.14 -10.07 13.10
N ARG A 160 -15.09 -10.53 12.41
CA ARG A 160 -14.19 -11.57 12.90
C ARG A 160 -12.93 -11.01 13.55
N GLY A 161 -12.78 -9.69 13.61
CA GLY A 161 -11.60 -9.04 14.17
C GLY A 161 -10.35 -9.15 13.31
N TYR A 162 -10.48 -9.38 12.00
CA TYR A 162 -9.33 -9.36 11.09
C TYR A 162 -8.95 -7.93 10.74
N ASN A 163 -7.68 -7.60 10.92
CA ASN A 163 -7.13 -6.34 10.47
C ASN A 163 -6.74 -6.42 8.99
N ILE A 164 -7.25 -5.52 8.15
CA ILE A 164 -6.89 -5.46 6.74
C ILE A 164 -5.67 -4.54 6.59
N GLN A 165 -4.52 -5.09 6.20
CA GLN A 165 -3.29 -4.32 5.98
C GLN A 165 -3.28 -3.60 4.63
N SER A 166 -3.87 -4.23 3.62
CA SER A 166 -3.95 -3.68 2.27
C SER A 166 -5.21 -4.17 1.61
N LEU A 167 -5.85 -3.31 0.82
CA LEU A 167 -7.02 -3.62 0.04
C LEU A 167 -6.95 -2.86 -1.29
N ALA A 168 -6.96 -3.60 -2.39
CA ALA A 168 -7.07 -3.04 -3.74
C ALA A 168 -8.28 -3.67 -4.45
N VAL A 169 -9.05 -2.84 -5.15
CA VAL A 169 -10.26 -3.23 -5.86
C VAL A 169 -10.25 -2.61 -7.24
N GLY A 170 -10.64 -3.39 -8.25
CA GLY A 170 -11.01 -2.86 -9.55
C GLY A 170 -11.55 -3.92 -10.49
N HIS A 171 -12.05 -3.47 -11.65
CA HIS A 171 -12.65 -4.38 -12.62
C HIS A 171 -11.70 -5.51 -13.03
N ALA A 172 -12.27 -6.71 -13.11
CA ALA A 172 -11.59 -7.90 -13.60
C ALA A 172 -11.63 -7.95 -15.14
N GLU A 173 -11.20 -9.08 -15.68
CA GLU A 173 -11.17 -9.37 -17.12
C GLU A 173 -12.55 -9.56 -17.76
N VAL A 174 -13.56 -9.95 -16.98
CA VAL A 174 -14.94 -10.09 -17.44
C VAL A 174 -15.76 -8.90 -16.96
N GLU A 175 -16.59 -8.35 -17.85
CA GLU A 175 -17.51 -7.27 -17.51
C GLU A 175 -18.50 -7.70 -16.43
N GLY A 176 -18.76 -6.82 -15.47
CA GLY A 176 -19.62 -7.11 -14.31
C GLY A 176 -18.90 -7.89 -13.19
N LEU A 177 -17.61 -8.20 -13.33
CA LEU A 177 -16.78 -8.76 -12.27
C LEU A 177 -15.69 -7.77 -11.83
N SER A 178 -15.38 -7.81 -10.54
CA SER A 178 -14.31 -7.06 -9.91
C SER A 178 -13.35 -8.02 -9.21
N ARG A 179 -12.05 -7.69 -9.24
CA ARG A 179 -11.02 -8.41 -8.48
C ARG A 179 -10.66 -7.60 -7.25
N ILE A 180 -10.69 -8.26 -6.10
CA ILE A 180 -10.26 -7.71 -4.82
C ILE A 180 -8.99 -8.44 -4.39
N THR A 181 -7.91 -7.69 -4.20
CA THR A 181 -6.68 -8.19 -3.57
C THR A 181 -6.60 -7.62 -2.16
N THR A 182 -6.47 -8.48 -1.16
CA THR A 182 -6.34 -8.05 0.24
C THR A 182 -5.19 -8.76 0.93
N VAL A 183 -4.56 -8.06 1.86
CA VAL A 183 -3.52 -8.62 2.73
C VAL A 183 -4.01 -8.60 4.16
N VAL A 184 -4.01 -9.76 4.81
CA VAL A 184 -4.52 -9.96 6.15
C VAL A 184 -3.54 -10.80 6.96
N PRO A 185 -3.08 -10.31 8.13
CA PRO A 185 -2.25 -11.09 9.03
C PRO A 185 -3.09 -12.13 9.77
N GLY A 186 -2.58 -13.35 9.88
CA GLY A 186 -3.25 -14.44 10.56
C GLY A 186 -2.42 -15.72 10.53
N THR A 187 -2.90 -16.74 11.24
CA THR A 187 -2.40 -18.11 11.10
C THR A 187 -3.13 -18.81 9.95
N ASP A 188 -2.52 -19.84 9.36
CA ASP A 188 -3.12 -20.62 8.27
C ASP A 188 -4.52 -21.13 8.62
N ASP A 189 -4.71 -21.64 9.84
CA ASP A 189 -6.02 -22.13 10.31
C ASP A 189 -7.07 -21.02 10.38
N SER A 190 -6.65 -19.82 10.80
CA SER A 190 -7.53 -18.65 10.91
C SER A 190 -7.95 -18.17 9.52
N ILE A 191 -6.99 -18.08 8.61
CA ILE A 191 -7.23 -17.65 7.23
C ILE A 191 -8.04 -18.69 6.45
N ASN A 192 -7.78 -19.98 6.63
CA ASN A 192 -8.61 -21.05 6.06
C ASN A 192 -10.07 -20.90 6.50
N LYS A 193 -10.33 -20.66 7.79
CA LYS A 193 -11.69 -20.40 8.29
C LYS A 193 -12.30 -19.15 7.65
N LEU A 194 -11.53 -18.07 7.50
CA LEU A 194 -11.97 -16.84 6.86
C LEU A 194 -12.35 -17.07 5.39
N VAL A 195 -11.51 -17.76 4.62
CA VAL A 195 -11.77 -18.14 3.23
C VAL A 195 -13.08 -18.95 3.13
N GLN A 196 -13.29 -19.93 4.01
CA GLN A 196 -14.53 -20.70 4.07
C GLN A 196 -15.78 -19.85 4.42
N GLN A 197 -15.63 -18.73 5.13
CA GLN A 197 -16.74 -17.81 5.37
C GLN A 197 -17.02 -16.94 4.15
N LEU A 198 -15.98 -16.47 3.46
CA LEU A 198 -16.10 -15.69 2.24
C LEU A 198 -16.78 -16.50 1.12
N TYR A 199 -16.47 -17.79 0.99
CA TYR A 199 -17.13 -18.70 0.04
C TYR A 199 -18.65 -18.85 0.23
N LYS A 200 -19.21 -18.45 1.38
CA LYS A 200 -20.65 -18.48 1.63
C LYS A 200 -21.38 -17.24 1.10
N LEU A 201 -20.65 -16.21 0.68
CA LEU A 201 -21.22 -15.00 0.13
C LEU A 201 -21.65 -15.25 -1.32
N VAL A 202 -22.90 -14.91 -1.64
CA VAL A 202 -23.49 -15.13 -2.96
C VAL A 202 -22.75 -14.36 -4.06
N ASP A 203 -22.21 -13.19 -3.72
CA ASP A 203 -21.53 -12.31 -4.69
C ASP A 203 -20.07 -12.67 -4.96
N ILE A 204 -19.54 -13.72 -4.31
CA ILE A 204 -18.18 -14.19 -4.51
C ILE A 204 -18.19 -15.39 -5.45
N HIS A 205 -17.49 -15.27 -6.58
CA HIS A 205 -17.27 -16.36 -7.53
C HIS A 205 -16.09 -17.23 -7.12
N GLU A 206 -15.03 -16.60 -6.64
CA GLU A 206 -13.79 -17.28 -6.33
C GLU A 206 -13.02 -16.57 -5.19
N VAL A 207 -12.40 -17.36 -4.31
CA VAL A 207 -11.46 -16.88 -3.27
C VAL A 207 -10.21 -17.75 -3.28
N ARG A 208 -9.06 -17.17 -3.60
CA ARG A 208 -7.77 -17.85 -3.57
C ARG A 208 -6.87 -17.22 -2.51
N ASP A 209 -6.33 -18.05 -1.63
CA ASP A 209 -5.14 -17.70 -0.88
C ASP A 209 -3.91 -17.99 -1.76
N ILE A 210 -3.19 -16.94 -2.16
CA ILE A 210 -2.02 -17.06 -3.04
C ILE A 210 -0.71 -16.95 -2.27
N THR A 211 -0.74 -16.91 -0.93
CA THR A 211 0.43 -16.68 -0.07
C THR A 211 1.56 -17.67 -0.32
N HIS A 212 1.23 -18.91 -0.64
CA HIS A 212 2.18 -20.01 -0.90
C HIS A 212 2.56 -20.20 -2.36
N LEU A 213 1.98 -19.40 -3.25
CA LEU A 213 2.24 -19.49 -4.68
C LEU A 213 3.27 -18.44 -5.07
N PRO A 214 4.10 -18.69 -6.10
CA PRO A 214 4.90 -17.64 -6.68
C PRO A 214 3.97 -16.61 -7.30
N PHE A 215 3.93 -15.38 -6.75
CA PHE A 215 3.11 -14.30 -7.30
C PHE A 215 3.92 -13.03 -7.56
N ALA A 216 3.44 -12.24 -8.50
CA ALA A 216 3.91 -10.90 -8.77
C ALA A 216 3.04 -9.90 -8.02
N GLU A 217 3.63 -9.14 -7.10
CA GLU A 217 2.97 -8.03 -6.43
C GLU A 217 3.43 -6.67 -6.93
N ARG A 218 2.49 -5.72 -6.99
CA ARG A 218 2.76 -4.31 -7.26
C ARG A 218 1.89 -3.41 -6.42
N GLU A 219 2.41 -2.24 -6.16
CA GLU A 219 1.73 -1.14 -5.51
C GLU A 219 2.18 0.17 -6.16
N LEU A 220 1.27 1.15 -6.20
CA LEU A 220 1.56 2.52 -6.63
C LEU A 220 1.52 3.44 -5.40
N MET A 221 2.57 4.24 -5.25
CA MET A 221 2.70 5.23 -4.18
C MET A 221 2.96 6.61 -4.77
N LEU A 222 2.23 7.60 -4.26
CA LEU A 222 2.59 9.01 -4.41
C LEU A 222 3.15 9.49 -3.07
N ILE A 223 4.34 10.10 -3.10
CA ILE A 223 4.99 10.65 -1.92
C ILE A 223 5.38 12.09 -2.20
N LYS A 224 4.89 13.00 -1.36
CA LYS A 224 5.21 14.42 -1.40
C LYS A 224 6.23 14.72 -0.32
N ILE A 225 7.36 15.29 -0.71
CA ILE A 225 8.49 15.62 0.17
C ILE A 225 8.70 17.13 0.16
N ALA A 226 9.07 17.68 1.30
CA ALA A 226 9.56 19.04 1.38
C ALA A 226 10.99 19.09 0.87
N ALA A 227 11.28 19.96 -0.09
CA ALA A 227 12.62 20.10 -0.63
C ALA A 227 12.87 21.55 -1.02
N ASN A 228 13.86 22.17 -0.39
CA ASN A 228 14.38 23.47 -0.81
C ASN A 228 15.32 23.32 -2.02
N ALA A 229 15.90 24.43 -2.49
CA ALA A 229 16.82 24.41 -3.63
C ALA A 229 18.08 23.55 -3.41
N ALA A 230 18.56 23.41 -2.16
CA ALA A 230 19.75 22.63 -1.82
C ALA A 230 19.45 21.12 -1.84
N ALA A 231 18.41 20.69 -1.12
CA ALA A 231 18.01 19.28 -0.99
C ALA A 231 17.33 18.71 -2.25
N ARG A 232 16.86 19.58 -3.15
CA ARG A 232 16.13 19.17 -4.37
C ARG A 232 16.93 18.20 -5.23
N ARG A 233 18.25 18.38 -5.38
CA ARG A 233 19.07 17.49 -6.19
C ARG A 233 19.17 16.10 -5.55
N ASP A 234 19.45 16.04 -4.26
CA ASP A 234 19.57 14.79 -3.52
C ASP A 234 18.27 13.97 -3.55
N VAL A 235 17.12 14.63 -3.37
CA VAL A 235 15.81 13.98 -3.46
C VAL A 235 15.55 13.42 -4.86
N LEU A 236 15.92 14.15 -5.92
CA LEU A 236 15.77 13.69 -7.30
C LEU A 236 16.74 12.54 -7.63
N ASP A 237 17.95 12.55 -7.07
CA ASP A 237 18.94 11.47 -7.25
C ASP A 237 18.49 10.18 -6.55
N ILE A 238 17.99 10.28 -5.32
CA ILE A 238 17.33 9.17 -4.62
C ILE A 238 16.15 8.64 -5.45
N ALA A 239 15.30 9.54 -5.97
CA ALA A 239 14.18 9.16 -6.83
C ALA A 239 14.65 8.38 -8.07
N ASN A 240 15.71 8.83 -8.74
CA ASN A 240 16.28 8.18 -9.92
C ASN A 240 16.79 6.77 -9.61
N ILE A 241 17.49 6.57 -8.47
CA ILE A 241 17.97 5.25 -8.04
C ILE A 241 16.80 4.28 -7.87
N PHE A 242 15.71 4.73 -7.25
CA PHE A 242 14.50 3.91 -7.06
C PHE A 242 13.62 3.82 -8.31
N ARG A 243 14.02 4.46 -9.42
CA ARG A 243 13.23 4.58 -10.65
C ARG A 243 11.84 5.17 -10.38
N ALA A 244 11.75 6.06 -9.40
CA ALA A 244 10.58 6.89 -9.14
C ALA A 244 10.56 8.05 -10.15
N LYS A 245 9.37 8.54 -10.48
CA LYS A 245 9.18 9.67 -11.40
C LYS A 245 8.77 10.89 -10.62
N ALA A 246 9.42 12.03 -10.83
CA ALA A 246 8.89 13.31 -10.35
C ALA A 246 7.66 13.70 -11.19
N VAL A 247 6.49 13.71 -10.55
CA VAL A 247 5.20 14.05 -11.20
C VAL A 247 4.77 15.49 -10.97
N ASP A 248 5.33 16.13 -9.93
CA ASP A 248 5.11 17.54 -9.61
C ASP A 248 6.35 18.09 -8.91
N VAL A 249 6.77 19.30 -9.29
CA VAL A 249 7.88 20.01 -8.67
C VAL A 249 7.43 21.44 -8.46
N SER A 250 7.46 21.87 -7.19
CA SER A 250 7.14 23.23 -6.75
C SER A 250 8.38 23.86 -6.11
N ASP A 251 8.26 25.08 -5.58
CA ASP A 251 9.38 25.80 -4.97
C ASP A 251 9.91 25.08 -3.71
N HIS A 252 9.00 24.54 -2.90
CA HIS A 252 9.31 23.94 -1.60
C HIS A 252 8.95 22.45 -1.49
N THR A 253 8.35 21.87 -2.53
CA THR A 253 7.88 20.48 -2.49
C THR A 253 8.16 19.75 -3.80
N ILE A 254 8.36 18.45 -3.69
CA ILE A 254 8.51 17.53 -4.83
C ILE A 254 7.54 16.37 -4.58
N THR A 255 6.74 16.04 -5.58
CA THR A 255 5.89 14.84 -5.55
C THR A 255 6.49 13.78 -6.47
N LEU A 256 6.76 12.61 -5.90
CA LEU A 256 7.28 11.45 -6.60
C LEU A 256 6.19 10.38 -6.75
N GLU A 257 6.18 9.73 -7.91
CA GLU A 257 5.43 8.51 -8.22
C GLU A 257 6.39 7.31 -8.19
N LEU A 258 6.08 6.30 -7.38
CA LEU A 258 6.80 5.04 -7.33
C LEU A 258 5.86 3.87 -7.60
N THR A 259 6.33 2.92 -8.41
CA THR A 259 5.70 1.60 -8.57
C THR A 259 6.71 0.50 -8.25
N GLY A 260 6.25 -0.52 -7.53
CA GLY A 260 7.11 -1.58 -7.00
C GLY A 260 6.40 -2.45 -5.98
N ASP A 261 7.18 -3.29 -5.32
CA ASP A 261 6.80 -4.11 -4.17
C ASP A 261 6.92 -3.33 -2.85
N LEU A 262 6.44 -3.94 -1.75
CA LEU A 262 6.40 -3.29 -0.44
C LEU A 262 7.79 -2.87 0.06
N ASP A 263 8.80 -3.74 -0.07
CA ASP A 263 10.15 -3.47 0.43
C ASP A 263 10.75 -2.22 -0.23
N LYS A 264 10.56 -2.10 -1.54
CA LYS A 264 11.02 -0.94 -2.31
C LYS A 264 10.31 0.35 -1.89
N MET A 265 9.01 0.29 -1.58
CA MET A 265 8.26 1.45 -1.08
C MET A 265 8.80 1.90 0.28
N VAL A 266 8.97 0.96 1.21
CA VAL A 266 9.47 1.21 2.57
C VAL A 266 10.89 1.76 2.51
N ALA A 267 11.76 1.19 1.69
CA ALA A 267 13.13 1.65 1.52
C ALA A 267 13.21 3.09 0.97
N LEU A 268 12.41 3.43 -0.05
CA LEU A 268 12.35 4.80 -0.56
C LEU A 268 11.86 5.77 0.53
N GLN A 269 10.79 5.40 1.25
CA GLN A 269 10.22 6.23 2.29
C GLN A 269 11.25 6.52 3.40
N ARG A 270 11.97 5.49 3.87
CA ARG A 270 13.02 5.65 4.89
C ARG A 270 14.16 6.58 4.45
N LEU A 271 14.57 6.51 3.18
CA LEU A 271 15.61 7.42 2.66
C LEU A 271 15.14 8.86 2.50
N LEU A 272 13.84 9.07 2.32
CA LEU A 272 13.24 10.39 2.16
C LEU A 272 12.77 11.02 3.48
N GLU A 273 12.65 10.22 4.54
CA GLU A 273 12.24 10.65 5.88
C GLU A 273 13.08 11.83 6.42
N PRO A 274 14.43 11.87 6.27
CA PRO A 274 15.24 13.00 6.70
C PRO A 274 14.87 14.33 6.03
N TYR A 275 14.30 14.31 4.83
CA TYR A 275 13.91 15.53 4.09
C TYR A 275 12.51 16.04 4.50
N GLY A 276 11.77 15.29 5.32
CA GLY A 276 10.43 15.67 5.74
C GLY A 276 9.37 15.30 4.69
N ILE A 277 8.72 14.17 4.94
CA ILE A 277 7.60 13.69 4.14
C ILE A 277 6.36 14.51 4.52
N CYS A 278 5.74 15.16 3.52
CA CYS A 278 4.53 15.96 3.70
C CYS A 278 3.28 15.10 3.69
N GLU A 279 3.20 14.17 2.72
CA GLU A 279 1.98 13.43 2.41
C GLU A 279 2.37 12.14 1.67
N VAL A 280 1.71 11.04 2.02
CA VAL A 280 1.85 9.74 1.34
C VAL A 280 0.47 9.26 0.98
N ALA A 281 0.28 8.87 -0.27
CA ALA A 281 -0.89 8.11 -0.69
C ALA A 281 -0.44 6.81 -1.35
N ARG A 282 -1.19 5.74 -1.09
CA ARG A 282 -0.90 4.38 -1.54
C ARG A 282 -2.15 3.71 -2.07
N THR A 283 -2.02 2.90 -3.10
CA THR A 283 -3.15 2.24 -3.76
C THR A 283 -3.50 0.86 -3.21
N GLY A 284 -2.69 0.35 -2.27
CA GLY A 284 -2.73 -1.05 -1.85
C GLY A 284 -2.06 -1.98 -2.87
N ARG A 285 -1.70 -3.17 -2.38
CA ARG A 285 -1.11 -4.28 -3.14
C ARG A 285 -2.13 -4.85 -4.12
N ILE A 286 -1.73 -4.94 -5.38
CA ILE A 286 -2.30 -5.87 -6.37
C ILE A 286 -1.36 -7.06 -6.52
N ALA A 287 -1.92 -8.24 -6.81
CA ALA A 287 -1.13 -9.45 -6.99
C ALA A 287 -1.73 -10.37 -8.05
N LEU A 288 -0.86 -11.01 -8.84
CA LEU A 288 -1.20 -12.04 -9.82
C LEU A 288 -0.23 -13.21 -9.66
N VAL A 289 -0.75 -14.45 -9.73
CA VAL A 289 0.09 -15.66 -9.66
C VAL A 289 0.98 -15.72 -10.90
N ARG A 290 2.24 -16.13 -10.73
CA ARG A 290 3.17 -16.36 -11.82
C ARG A 290 3.03 -17.77 -12.33
N GLU A 291 2.86 -17.91 -13.64
CA GLU A 291 2.81 -19.21 -14.29
C GLU A 291 4.21 -19.79 -14.53
N SER A 292 5.26 -18.95 -14.54
CA SER A 292 6.65 -19.43 -14.60
C SER A 292 7.09 -20.24 -13.38
N GLY A 293 6.34 -20.17 -12.27
CA GLY A 293 6.73 -20.79 -11.00
C GLY A 293 7.85 -20.05 -10.26
N VAL A 294 8.39 -18.96 -10.81
CA VAL A 294 9.56 -18.27 -10.25
C VAL A 294 9.13 -17.21 -9.24
N ASP A 295 9.48 -17.38 -7.97
CA ASP A 295 9.24 -16.36 -6.96
C ASP A 295 10.34 -15.29 -6.98
N SER A 296 9.92 -14.01 -7.03
CA SER A 296 10.80 -12.84 -7.02
C SER A 296 11.66 -12.74 -5.78
N LYS A 297 11.19 -13.24 -4.64
CA LYS A 297 11.98 -13.23 -3.40
C LYS A 297 13.28 -14.00 -3.60
N TYR A 298 13.21 -15.17 -4.24
CA TYR A 298 14.38 -16.03 -4.48
C TYR A 298 15.33 -15.46 -5.55
N LEU A 299 14.81 -14.72 -6.54
CA LEU A 299 15.66 -14.08 -7.55
C LEU A 299 16.52 -12.93 -7.00
N ARG A 300 16.13 -12.29 -5.89
CA ARG A 300 16.91 -11.18 -5.28
C ARG A 300 18.18 -11.65 -4.57
N GLY A 301 18.24 -12.92 -4.17
CA GLY A 301 19.39 -13.50 -3.46
C GLY A 301 20.53 -13.93 -4.37
N TYR A 302 20.33 -13.98 -5.70
CA TYR A 302 21.37 -14.37 -6.63
C TYR A 302 22.07 -13.14 -7.20
N SER A 303 23.28 -12.87 -6.71
CA SER A 303 24.29 -12.18 -7.50
C SER A 303 24.46 -12.92 -8.82
N TYR A 304 24.45 -12.20 -9.95
CA TYR A 304 24.80 -12.77 -11.25
C TYR A 304 26.05 -13.65 -11.11
N PRO A 305 26.11 -14.84 -11.72
CA PRO A 305 27.38 -15.53 -11.82
C PRO A 305 28.33 -14.56 -12.51
N LEU A 306 29.45 -14.25 -11.85
CA LEU A 306 30.56 -13.60 -12.50
C LEU A 306 30.91 -14.49 -13.70
N ILE A 307 30.61 -14.03 -14.89
CA ILE A 307 31.07 -14.66 -16.12
C ILE A 307 32.60 -14.50 -16.07
N VAL A 308 33.27 -15.61 -15.75
CA VAL A 308 34.73 -15.76 -15.76
C VAL A 308 35.22 -15.74 -17.20
#